data_AF-R6ZQC2-F1
#
_entry.id   AF-R6ZQC2-F1
#
_cell.length_a   1.000
_cell.length_b   1.000
_cell.length_c   1.000
_cell.angle_alpha   90.00
_cell.angle_beta   90.00
_cell.angle_gamma   90.00
#
_symmetry.space_group_name_H-M   'P 1'
#
loop_
_entity.id
_entity.type
_entity.pdbx_description
1 polymer ?
#
loop_
_entity_poly.entity_id
_entity_poly.type
_entity_poly.pdbx_seq_one_letter_code
_entity_poly.pdbx_strand_id
1 'polypeptide(L)' 'MEREGKRWRFVASLENGHGKVALQEVDSNHPFYNLAGTNNIILLTTERYNEYPMLIQGYGAGASVTAAGVFADIMSIANI' A
#
# COMPACT_ATOMS: atom_id res chain seq x y z
N MET A 1 17.91 -8.60 12.21
CA MET A 1 17.26 -7.46 11.53
C MET A 1 18.09 -7.00 10.32
N GLU A 2 18.91 -5.93 10.38
CA GLU A 2 19.67 -5.51 9.18
C GLU A 2 20.76 -6.51 8.76
N ARG A 3 21.40 -7.17 9.73
CA ARG A 3 22.38 -8.26 9.47
C ARG A 3 21.73 -9.53 8.90
N GLU A 4 20.41 -9.64 8.92
CA GLU A 4 19.63 -10.76 8.39
C GLU A 4 18.84 -10.38 7.12
N GLY A 5 19.01 -9.16 6.60
CA GLY A 5 18.30 -8.69 5.41
C GLY A 5 16.79 -8.54 5.59
N LYS A 6 16.33 -8.27 6.82
CA LYS A 6 14.91 -8.14 7.19
C LYS A 6 14.60 -6.78 7.82
N ARG A 7 13.36 -6.32 7.64
CA ARG A 7 12.88 -5.01 8.11
C ARG A 7 11.50 -5.12 8.73
N TRP A 8 11.22 -4.27 9.72
CA TRP A 8 9.88 -4.13 10.27
C TRP A 8 9.02 -3.19 9.42
N ARG A 9 7.76 -3.57 9.20
CA ARG A 9 6.74 -2.76 8.52
C ARG A 9 5.44 -2.82 9.29
N PHE A 10 4.74 -1.70 9.38
CA PHE A 10 3.39 -1.66 9.94
C PHE A 10 2.40 -1.95 8.83
N VAL A 11 1.74 -3.10 8.89
CA VAL A 11 0.92 -3.63 7.81
C VAL A 11 -0.52 -3.75 8.27
N ALA A 12 -1.42 -3.23 7.45
CA ALA A 12 -2.84 -3.53 7.53
C ALA A 12 -3.19 -4.58 6.47
N SER A 13 -3.96 -5.61 6.84
CA SER A 13 -4.51 -6.60 5.93
C SER A 13 -6.02 -6.71 6.11
N LEU A 14 -6.71 -7.04 5.02
CA LEU A 14 -8.13 -7.35 5.01
C LEU A 14 -8.31 -8.67 4.24
N GLU A 15 -8.67 -9.72 4.95
CA GLU A 15 -8.84 -11.06 4.39
C GLU A 15 -10.16 -11.65 4.88
N ASN A 16 -11.00 -12.15 3.96
CA ASN A 16 -12.30 -12.75 4.28
C ASN A 16 -13.19 -11.86 5.18
N GLY A 17 -13.16 -10.54 4.96
CA GLY A 17 -13.90 -9.57 5.76
C GLY A 17 -13.29 -9.22 7.11
N HIS A 18 -12.14 -9.79 7.46
CA HIS A 18 -11.44 -9.54 8.73
C HIS A 18 -10.23 -8.63 8.52
N GLY A 19 -10.29 -7.46 9.17
CA GLY A 19 -9.19 -6.50 9.20
C GLY A 19 -8.20 -6.80 10.33
N LYS A 20 -6.90 -6.73 10.05
CA LYS A 20 -5.83 -6.79 11.05
C LYS A 20 -4.81 -5.70 10.78
N VAL A 21 -4.25 -5.14 11.85
CA VAL A 21 -3.10 -4.23 11.77
C VAL A 21 -2.04 -4.72 12.73
N ALA A 22 -0.81 -4.89 12.25
CA ALA A 22 0.30 -5.38 13.07
C ALA A 22 1.66 -4.94 12.51
N LEU A 23 2.66 -4.95 13.38
CA LEU A 23 4.06 -4.91 12.96
C LEU A 23 4.44 -6.28 12.38
N GLN A 24 5.00 -6.31 11.18
CA GLN A 24 5.40 -7.51 10.45
C GLN A 24 6.86 -7.40 10.01
N GLU A 25 7.58 -8.51 10.10
CA GLU A 25 8.94 -8.62 9.60
C GLU A 25 8.89 -9.03 8.12
N VAL A 26 9.57 -8.27 7.27
CA VAL A 26 9.61 -8.50 5.82
C VAL A 26 11.05 -8.69 5.37
N ASP A 27 11.30 -9.68 4.50
CA ASP A 27 12.60 -9.91 3.88
C ASP A 27 12.78 -9.10 2.58
N SER A 28 13.97 -9.15 2.00
CA SER A 28 14.35 -8.39 0.81
C SER A 28 13.51 -8.67 -0.44
N ASN A 29 12.83 -9.82 -0.52
CA ASN A 29 11.97 -10.18 -1.65
C ASN A 29 10.54 -9.68 -1.46
N HIS A 30 10.16 -9.29 -0.23
CA HIS A 30 8.82 -8.78 0.03
C HIS A 30 8.64 -7.38 -0.59
N PRO A 31 7.51 -7.09 -1.27
CA PRO A 31 7.24 -5.79 -1.86
C PRO A 31 7.32 -4.57 -0.92
N PHE A 32 7.18 -4.78 0.40
CA PHE A 32 7.20 -3.71 1.40
C PHE A 32 8.61 -3.43 1.92
N TYR A 33 9.61 -4.23 1.55
CA TYR A 33 10.98 -4.08 2.06
C TYR A 33 11.59 -2.72 1.74
N ASN A 34 11.37 -2.25 0.51
CA ASN A 34 11.91 -0.98 0.02
C ASN A 34 10.99 0.22 0.26
N LEU A 35 9.92 0.05 1.04
CA LEU A 35 9.04 1.15 1.45
C LEU A 35 9.85 2.18 2.25
N ALA A 36 9.84 3.43 1.80
CA ALA A 36 10.67 4.51 2.31
C ALA A 36 9.96 5.87 2.23
N GLY A 37 10.28 6.77 3.15
CA GLY A 37 9.68 8.11 3.22
C GLY A 37 8.19 8.05 3.50
N THR A 38 7.40 8.86 2.78
CA THR A 38 5.94 8.92 2.89
C THR A 38 5.23 8.01 1.87
N ASN A 39 5.95 7.13 1.17
CA ASN A 39 5.33 6.22 0.22
C ASN A 39 4.51 5.15 0.94
N ASN A 40 3.32 4.88 0.42
CA ASN A 40 2.49 3.76 0.82
C ASN A 40 2.43 2.73 -0.32
N ILE A 41 2.21 1.47 0.04
CA ILE A 41 2.00 0.37 -0.92
C ILE A 41 0.73 -0.37 -0.52
N ILE A 42 -0.11 -0.68 -1.51
CA ILE A 42 -1.28 -1.56 -1.38
C ILE A 42 -1.07 -2.75 -2.32
N LEU A 43 -1.25 -3.96 -1.79
CA LEU A 43 -1.33 -5.18 -2.58
C LEU A 43 -2.79 -5.63 -2.66
N LEU A 44 -3.29 -5.86 -3.87
CA LEU A 44 -4.61 -6.38 -4.12
C LEU A 44 -4.51 -7.75 -4.78
N THR A 45 -4.93 -8.77 -4.05
CA THR A 45 -5.10 -10.13 -4.58
C THR A 45 -6.57 -10.34 -4.90
N THR A 46 -6.87 -10.73 -6.14
CA THR A 46 -8.24 -11.00 -6.60
C THR A 46 -8.23 -12.29 -7.43
N GLU A 47 -9.40 -12.80 -7.82
CA GLU A 47 -9.48 -13.96 -8.71
C GLU A 47 -8.69 -13.77 -10.02
N ARG A 48 -8.71 -12.54 -10.57
CA ARG A 48 -7.98 -12.20 -11.80
C ARG A 48 -6.49 -11.94 -11.54
N TYR A 49 -6.14 -11.43 -10.36
CA TYR A 49 -4.78 -11.10 -9.94
C TYR A 49 -4.34 -12.02 -8.80
N ASN A 50 -4.42 -13.33 -9.02
CA ASN A 50 -4.09 -14.34 -8.00
C ASN A 50 -2.61 -14.74 -8.05
N GLU A 51 -2.08 -15.00 -9.25
CA GLU A 51 -0.67 -15.39 -9.43
C GLU A 51 0.29 -14.20 -9.26
N TYR A 52 -0.12 -13.03 -9.76
CA TYR A 52 0.62 -11.78 -9.64
C TYR A 52 -0.29 -10.70 -9.04
N PRO A 53 -0.26 -10.50 -7.71
CA PRO A 53 -1.06 -9.48 -7.04
C PRO A 53 -0.80 -8.08 -7.62
N MET A 54 -1.85 -7.27 -7.72
CA MET A 54 -1.70 -5.89 -8.18
C MET A 54 -1.06 -5.06 -7.08
N LEU A 55 0.05 -4.40 -7.43
CA LEU A 55 0.77 -3.49 -6.54
C LEU A 55 0.50 -2.04 -6.93
N ILE A 56 -0.01 -1.26 -5.98
CA ILE A 56 -0.19 0.18 -6.13
C ILE A 56 0.75 0.87 -5.15
N GLN A 57 1.64 1.72 -5.67
CA GLN A 57 2.63 2.45 -4.86
C GLN A 57 2.64 3.93 -5.22
N GLY A 58 2.79 4.78 -4.21
CA GLY A 58 2.96 6.22 -4.41
C GLY A 58 3.01 6.96 -3.08
N TYR A 59 3.08 8.29 -3.16
CA TYR A 59 3.05 9.16 -1.99
C TYR A 59 1.73 8.96 -1.23
N GLY A 60 1.82 8.52 0.01
CA GLY A 60 0.68 8.29 0.89
C GLY A 60 0.29 9.50 1.73
N ALA A 61 1.15 10.52 1.80
CA ALA A 61 0.91 11.74 2.54
C ALA A 61 1.66 12.93 1.92
N GLY A 62 1.06 14.11 2.02
CA GLY A 62 1.60 15.39 1.58
C GLY A 62 0.49 16.31 1.09
N ALA A 63 0.54 17.60 1.44
CA ALA A 63 -0.58 18.51 1.20
C ALA A 63 -1.00 18.57 -0.28
N SER A 64 -0.04 18.63 -1.21
CA SER A 64 -0.31 18.68 -2.65
C SER A 64 -0.91 17.38 -3.19
N VAL A 65 -0.39 16.22 -2.77
CA VAL A 65 -0.89 14.91 -3.24
C VAL A 65 -2.27 14.60 -2.68
N THR A 66 -2.53 14.96 -1.42
CA THR A 66 -3.86 14.83 -0.81
C THR A 66 -4.87 15.76 -1.50
N ALA A 67 -4.51 17.01 -1.78
CA ALA A 67 -5.39 17.95 -2.50
C ALA A 67 -5.71 17.46 -3.92
N ALA A 68 -4.72 16.90 -4.63
CA ALA A 68 -4.93 16.32 -5.95
C ALA A 68 -5.92 15.15 -5.93
N GLY A 69 -5.86 14.29 -4.91
CA GLY A 69 -6.83 13.20 -4.72
C GLY A 69 -8.26 13.71 -4.55
N VAL A 70 -8.47 14.66 -3.64
CA VAL A 70 -9.80 15.28 -3.43
C VAL A 70 -10.29 15.98 -4.71
N PHE A 71 -9.40 16.66 -5.44
CA PHE A 71 -9.77 17.30 -6.70
C PHE A 71 -10.20 16.30 -7.78
N ALA A 72 -9.51 15.15 -7.88
CA ALA A 72 -9.89 14.08 -8.79
C ALA A 72 -11.30 13.56 -8.48
N ASP A 73 -11.65 13.41 -7.20
CA ASP A 73 -13.00 13.00 -6.79
C ASP A 73 -14.07 14.03 -7.23
N ILE A 74 -13.79 15.32 -7.05
CA ILE A 74 -14.70 16.40 -7.50
C ILE A 74 -14.92 16.32 -9.01
N MET A 75 -13.85 16.17 -9.81
CA MET A 75 -13.95 16.04 -11.26
C MET A 75 -14.73 14.78 -11.66
N SER A 76 -14.54 13.67 -10.95
CA SER A 76 -15.28 12.44 -11.20
C SER A 76 -16.78 12.59 -10.96
N ILE A 77 -17.19 13.35 -9.94
CA ILE A 77 -18.60 13.59 -9.62
C ILE A 77 -19.21 14.58 -10.62
N ALA A 78 -18.47 15.62 -11.00
CA ALA A 78 -18.96 16.66 -11.91
C ALA A 78 -19.16 16.18 -13.36
N ASN A 79 -18.49 15.08 -13.75
CA ASN A 79 -18.60 14.45 -15.07
C ASN A 79 -19.69 13.36 -15.14
N ILE A 80 -20.57 13.27 -14.13
CA ILE A 80 -21.80 12.44 -14.13
C ILE A 80 -22.97 13.31 -14.61
#